data_AF-A0A8J7JZQ7-F1
#
_entry.id   AF-A0A8J7JZQ7-F1
#
_cell.length_a   1.000
_cell.length_b   1.000
_cell.length_c   1.000
_cell.angle_alpha   90.00
_cell.angle_beta   90.00
_cell.angle_gamma   90.00
#
_symmetry.space_group_name_H-M   'P 1'
#
loop_
_entity.id
_entity.type
_entity.pdbx_description
1 polymer ?
#
loop_
_entity_poly.entity_id
_entity_poly.type
_entity_poly.pdbx_seq_one_letter_code
_entity_poly.pdbx_strand_id
1 'polypeptide(L)'
;MFLRTFLVALLIFNVAHAAQPSFSKSKRILAEIYADQPVSFYCGCDYKKKGKKLIPDLDSCGYDPRKNAKRAKRIEWEHVMPAWAFGHQLQCWQDGGRKNCRKNPDFKQMEADMHNLVPAVGEVNGDRSNYRFGMLEGEKRAYGSCDVEIDFKARKAEPAPYLRGDIARTYFYMRDTYGVRLSKQQRRLFEAWAKQDPVDDWERKRNDLIEERQGNRNPYVK
;
A
#
# COMPACT_ATOMS: atom_id res chain seq x y z
N MET A 1 -65.21 -6.91 9.73
CA MET A 1 -63.79 -7.30 9.81
C MET A 1 -62.98 -6.15 9.20
N PHE A 2 -62.45 -5.23 10.03
CA PHE A 2 -61.70 -4.06 9.55
C PHE A 2 -60.23 -4.44 9.35
N LEU A 3 -59.76 -4.43 8.10
CA LEU A 3 -58.37 -4.70 7.74
C LEU A 3 -57.55 -3.41 7.98
N ARG A 4 -56.76 -3.37 9.04
CA ARG A 4 -55.81 -2.28 9.30
C ARG A 4 -54.54 -2.51 8.48
N THR A 5 -54.38 -1.76 7.39
CA THR A 5 -53.15 -1.68 6.61
C THR A 5 -52.09 -0.91 7.41
N PHE A 6 -51.07 -1.61 7.92
CA PHE A 6 -49.89 -0.98 8.51
C PHE A 6 -48.95 -0.51 7.39
N LEU A 7 -48.82 0.81 7.23
CA LEU A 7 -47.78 1.41 6.38
C LEU A 7 -46.44 1.32 7.13
N VAL A 8 -45.54 0.44 6.70
CA VAL A 8 -44.16 0.41 7.19
C VAL A 8 -43.37 1.46 6.41
N ALA A 9 -43.09 2.59 7.04
CA ALA A 9 -42.20 3.60 6.48
C ALA A 9 -40.74 3.07 6.53
N LEU A 10 -40.18 2.72 5.36
CA LEU A 10 -38.75 2.42 5.23
C LEU A 10 -37.96 3.74 5.42
N LEU A 11 -37.35 3.90 6.59
CA LEU A 11 -36.35 4.93 6.82
C LEU A 11 -35.08 4.57 6.03
N ILE A 12 -34.89 5.21 4.88
CA ILE A 12 -33.64 5.14 4.14
C ILE A 12 -32.62 6.00 4.90
N PHE A 13 -31.84 5.36 5.77
CA PHE A 13 -30.66 5.98 6.37
C PHE A 13 -29.63 6.24 5.27
N ASN A 14 -29.58 7.48 4.78
CA ASN A 14 -28.46 7.95 3.97
C ASN A 14 -27.23 8.05 4.88
N VAL A 15 -26.46 6.96 4.97
CA VAL A 15 -25.13 7.01 5.61
C VAL A 15 -24.25 7.87 4.71
N ALA A 16 -24.11 9.15 5.06
CA ALA A 16 -23.20 10.06 4.40
C ALA A 16 -21.77 9.51 4.55
N HIS A 17 -21.27 8.81 3.53
CA HIS A 17 -19.87 8.43 3.48
C HIS A 17 -19.03 9.70 3.34
N ALA A 18 -18.19 9.97 4.34
CA ALA A 18 -17.24 11.06 4.25
C ALA A 18 -16.41 10.93 2.97
N ALA A 19 -16.23 12.04 2.25
CA ALA A 19 -15.45 12.04 1.03
C ALA A 19 -14.01 11.59 1.33
N GLN A 20 -13.58 10.52 0.66
CA GLN A 20 -12.26 9.93 0.79
C GLN A 20 -11.15 10.98 0.56
N PRO A 21 -10.04 10.95 1.31
CA PRO A 21 -8.95 11.90 1.16
C PRO A 21 -8.34 11.84 -0.25
N SER A 22 -7.82 12.96 -0.75
CA SER A 22 -7.01 12.95 -1.97
C SER A 22 -5.64 12.34 -1.72
N PHE A 23 -4.96 11.83 -2.76
CA PHE A 23 -3.62 11.24 -2.61
C PHE A 23 -2.61 12.14 -1.87
N SER A 24 -2.63 13.46 -2.16
CA SER A 24 -1.79 14.42 -1.44
C SER A 24 -2.22 14.64 0.02
N LYS A 25 -3.51 14.48 0.35
CA LYS A 25 -4.01 14.50 1.73
C LYS A 25 -3.64 13.21 2.46
N SER A 26 -3.83 12.05 1.86
CA SER A 26 -3.46 10.75 2.42
C SER A 26 -1.99 10.68 2.81
N LYS A 27 -1.08 11.16 1.94
CA LYS A 27 0.36 11.24 2.27
C LYS A 27 0.70 12.13 3.46
N ARG A 28 -0.10 13.18 3.72
CA ARG A 28 0.10 14.06 4.88
C ARG A 28 -0.38 13.38 6.15
N ILE A 29 -1.56 12.77 6.11
CA ILE A 29 -2.12 11.99 7.22
C ILE A 29 -1.19 10.83 7.57
N LEU A 30 -0.70 10.08 6.58
CA LEU A 30 0.21 8.97 6.83
C LEU A 30 1.55 9.45 7.42
N ALA A 31 2.03 10.64 7.05
CA ALA A 31 3.23 11.21 7.68
C ALA A 31 3.01 11.56 9.17
N GLU A 32 1.77 11.70 9.62
CA GLU A 32 1.40 11.86 11.04
C GLU A 32 1.23 10.49 11.71
N ILE A 33 0.55 9.53 11.06
CA ILE A 33 0.37 8.16 11.56
C ILE A 33 1.72 7.49 11.84
N TYR A 34 2.67 7.61 10.91
CA TYR A 34 3.99 7.02 11.05
C TYR A 34 4.97 7.87 11.89
N ALA A 35 4.53 8.96 12.52
CA ALA A 35 5.42 9.77 13.36
C ALA A 35 5.91 8.99 14.59
N ASP A 36 5.09 8.05 15.10
CA ASP A 36 5.42 7.18 16.23
C ASP A 36 6.33 5.99 15.84
N GLN A 37 6.35 5.63 14.55
CA GLN A 37 7.16 4.53 14.01
C GLN A 37 7.74 4.93 12.65
N PRO A 38 8.72 5.85 12.64
CA PRO A 38 9.21 6.44 11.40
C PRO A 38 10.27 5.53 10.75
N VAL A 39 9.85 4.33 10.36
CA VAL A 39 10.71 3.28 9.80
C VAL A 39 10.25 2.95 8.39
N SER A 40 11.18 2.85 7.45
CA SER A 40 10.87 2.51 6.05
C SER A 40 10.45 1.04 5.92
N PHE A 41 9.42 0.81 5.12
CA PHE A 41 8.71 -0.46 5.00
C PHE A 41 9.63 -1.62 4.60
N TYR A 42 10.32 -1.52 3.45
CA TYR A 42 11.12 -2.64 2.94
C TYR A 42 12.45 -2.84 3.67
N CYS A 43 13.07 -1.77 4.16
CA CYS A 43 14.47 -1.81 4.60
C CYS A 43 14.67 -1.56 6.08
N GLY A 44 13.62 -1.22 6.84
CA GLY A 44 13.77 -0.96 8.27
C GLY A 44 14.58 0.31 8.60
N CYS A 45 14.85 1.19 7.63
CA CYS A 45 15.61 2.42 7.88
C CYS A 45 14.77 3.44 8.62
N ASP A 46 15.30 3.97 9.72
CA ASP A 46 14.75 5.13 10.40
C ASP A 46 14.67 6.30 9.42
N TYR A 47 13.69 7.18 9.60
CA TYR A 47 13.61 8.41 8.86
C TYR A 47 13.08 9.55 9.72
N LYS A 48 13.32 10.78 9.26
CA LYS A 48 12.85 11.98 9.94
C LYS A 48 12.15 12.93 9.00
N LYS A 49 11.18 13.66 9.56
CA LYS A 49 10.49 14.74 8.85
C LYS A 49 11.33 16.02 8.92
N LYS A 50 11.69 16.58 7.77
CA LYS A 50 12.32 17.91 7.63
C LYS A 50 11.43 18.78 6.73
N GLY A 51 10.60 19.60 7.36
CA GLY A 51 9.54 20.34 6.66
C GLY A 51 8.53 19.39 6.03
N LYS A 52 8.36 19.46 4.70
CA LYS A 52 7.49 18.54 3.93
C LYS A 52 8.20 17.27 3.45
N LYS A 53 9.51 17.14 3.70
CA LYS A 53 10.32 16.01 3.23
C LYS A 53 10.47 14.97 4.33
N LEU A 54 10.46 13.71 3.95
CA LEU A 54 10.82 12.57 4.80
C LEU A 54 12.20 12.08 4.34
N ILE A 55 13.18 12.09 5.24
CA ILE A 55 14.59 11.84 4.93
C ILE A 55 15.01 10.58 5.70
N PRO A 56 15.38 9.49 5.00
CA PRO A 56 15.87 8.28 5.65
C PRO A 56 17.28 8.48 6.19
N ASP A 57 17.55 7.82 7.31
CA ASP A 57 18.87 7.52 7.83
C ASP A 57 19.29 6.14 7.28
N LEU A 58 20.11 6.14 6.23
CA LEU A 58 20.49 4.89 5.55
C LEU A 58 21.45 4.04 6.39
N ASP A 59 22.18 4.66 7.32
CA ASP A 59 23.14 3.95 8.17
C ASP A 59 22.41 3.16 9.26
N SER A 60 21.26 3.65 9.73
CA SER A 60 20.41 2.98 10.76
C SER A 60 20.03 1.53 10.42
N CYS A 61 19.95 1.21 9.13
CA CYS A 61 19.55 -0.09 8.59
C CYS A 61 20.66 -0.76 7.76
N GLY A 62 21.84 -0.14 7.63
CA GLY A 62 22.91 -0.62 6.75
C GLY A 62 22.52 -0.63 5.27
N TYR A 63 21.70 0.33 4.81
CA TYR A 63 21.30 0.44 3.41
C TYR A 63 22.43 0.98 2.55
N ASP A 64 22.78 0.25 1.49
CA ASP A 64 23.75 0.67 0.49
C ASP A 64 23.06 0.99 -0.85
N PRO A 65 23.10 2.24 -1.35
CA PRO A 65 22.45 2.58 -2.61
C PRO A 65 23.02 1.84 -3.82
N ARG A 66 22.16 1.11 -4.53
CA ARG A 66 22.56 0.29 -5.69
C ARG A 66 23.02 1.11 -6.90
N LYS A 67 22.26 2.15 -7.27
CA LYS A 67 22.48 2.94 -8.50
C LYS A 67 22.11 4.43 -8.37
N ASN A 68 21.12 4.78 -7.56
CA ASN A 68 20.50 6.09 -7.48
C ASN A 68 20.51 6.64 -6.05
N ALA A 69 21.72 6.93 -5.54
CA ALA A 69 21.92 7.54 -4.22
C ALA A 69 21.11 8.83 -4.02
N LYS A 70 20.87 9.63 -5.08
CA LYS A 70 20.04 10.85 -5.00
C LYS A 70 18.59 10.52 -4.62
N ARG A 71 18.06 9.42 -5.12
CA ARG A 71 16.70 8.96 -4.81
C ARG A 71 16.64 8.17 -3.50
N ALA A 72 17.71 7.48 -3.11
CA ALA A 72 17.82 6.85 -1.79
C ALA A 72 17.72 7.87 -0.63
N LYS A 73 18.17 9.13 -0.83
CA LYS A 73 18.11 10.22 0.16
C LYS A 73 16.71 10.77 0.50
N ARG A 74 15.63 10.10 0.09
CA ARG A 74 14.25 10.50 0.40
C ARG A 74 13.36 9.29 0.56
N ILE A 75 12.38 9.40 1.46
CA ILE A 75 11.26 8.48 1.52
C ILE A 75 10.26 8.86 0.42
N GLU A 76 9.75 7.86 -0.28
CA GLU A 76 8.62 7.97 -1.19
C GLU A 76 7.48 7.09 -0.67
N TRP A 77 6.24 7.54 -0.85
CA TRP A 77 5.07 6.72 -0.53
C TRP A 77 4.89 5.68 -1.61
N GLU A 78 5.12 4.43 -1.23
CA GLU A 78 4.98 3.24 -2.06
C GLU A 78 3.51 2.81 -2.12
N HIS A 79 3.08 2.42 -3.31
CA HIS A 79 1.81 1.73 -3.54
C HIS A 79 2.08 0.22 -3.50
N VAL A 80 1.79 -0.44 -2.37
CA VAL A 80 2.09 -1.87 -2.16
C VAL A 80 1.50 -2.72 -3.31
N MET A 81 0.22 -2.55 -3.61
CA MET A 81 -0.35 -2.86 -4.92
C MET A 81 -0.10 -1.64 -5.84
N PRO A 82 0.76 -1.74 -6.87
CA PRO A 82 1.15 -0.58 -7.66
C PRO A 82 -0.06 0.03 -8.38
N ALA A 83 -0.03 1.34 -8.60
CA ALA A 83 -1.10 2.04 -9.32
C ALA A 83 -1.39 1.48 -10.72
N TRP A 84 -0.38 0.89 -11.36
CA TRP A 84 -0.56 0.17 -12.61
C TRP A 84 -1.49 -1.04 -12.44
N ALA A 85 -1.35 -1.83 -11.37
CA ALA A 85 -2.12 -3.05 -11.18
C ALA A 85 -3.63 -2.79 -11.09
N PHE A 86 -4.05 -1.75 -10.37
CA PHE A 86 -5.46 -1.39 -10.23
C PHE A 86 -5.97 -0.38 -11.28
N GLY A 87 -5.08 0.22 -12.07
CA GLY A 87 -5.45 1.28 -13.01
C GLY A 87 -5.31 0.95 -14.49
N HIS A 88 -4.39 0.05 -14.88
CA HIS A 88 -3.99 -0.07 -16.29
C HIS A 88 -5.09 -0.55 -17.23
N GLN A 89 -6.14 -1.21 -16.73
CA GLN A 89 -7.26 -1.67 -17.54
C GLN A 89 -8.38 -0.64 -17.68
N LEU A 90 -8.30 0.48 -16.97
CA LEU A 90 -9.31 1.54 -17.03
C LEU A 90 -9.16 2.35 -18.31
N GLN A 91 -10.28 2.79 -18.88
CA GLN A 91 -10.28 3.62 -20.09
C GLN A 91 -9.43 4.89 -19.93
N CYS A 92 -9.52 5.56 -18.77
CA CYS A 92 -8.70 6.73 -18.47
C CYS A 92 -7.20 6.46 -18.61
N TRP A 93 -6.75 5.23 -18.37
CA TRP A 93 -5.34 4.86 -18.44
C TRP A 93 -4.93 4.62 -19.89
N GLN A 94 -5.82 4.03 -20.69
CA GLN A 94 -5.61 3.88 -22.13
C GLN A 94 -5.52 5.26 -22.81
N ASP A 95 -6.33 6.22 -22.38
CA ASP A 95 -6.39 7.57 -22.98
C ASP A 95 -5.23 8.49 -22.58
N GLY A 96 -4.48 8.19 -21.52
CA GLY A 96 -3.43 9.10 -21.05
C GLY A 96 -2.69 8.69 -19.77
N GLY A 97 -2.68 7.39 -19.48
CA GLY A 97 -2.01 6.79 -18.33
C GLY A 97 -2.51 7.28 -16.97
N ARG A 98 -1.68 7.05 -15.95
CA ARG A 98 -1.94 7.45 -14.56
C ARG A 98 -2.31 8.93 -14.42
N LYS A 99 -1.68 9.82 -15.22
CA LYS A 99 -1.96 11.27 -15.16
C LYS A 99 -3.41 11.57 -15.54
N ASN A 100 -3.94 10.89 -16.55
CA ASN A 100 -5.33 11.08 -16.95
C ASN A 100 -6.30 10.41 -15.96
N CYS A 101 -5.96 9.23 -15.44
CA CYS A 101 -6.79 8.58 -14.41
C CYS A 101 -6.96 9.35 -13.12
N ARG A 102 -6.10 10.33 -12.80
CA ARG A 102 -6.30 11.24 -11.66
C ARG A 102 -7.55 12.14 -11.78
N LYS A 103 -8.27 12.09 -12.90
CA LYS A 103 -9.57 12.73 -13.08
C LYS A 103 -10.74 11.76 -12.83
N ASN A 104 -10.50 10.45 -12.92
CA ASN A 104 -11.50 9.43 -12.67
C ASN A 104 -11.68 9.24 -11.14
N PRO A 105 -12.91 9.35 -10.61
CA PRO A 105 -13.16 9.31 -9.16
C PRO A 105 -12.76 7.97 -8.52
N ASP A 106 -13.06 6.85 -9.18
CA ASP A 106 -12.75 5.50 -8.67
C ASP A 106 -11.23 5.29 -8.57
N PHE A 107 -10.49 5.69 -9.61
CA PHE A 107 -9.03 5.64 -9.58
C PHE A 107 -8.43 6.56 -8.52
N LYS A 108 -9.00 7.77 -8.33
CA LYS A 108 -8.54 8.68 -7.26
C LYS A 108 -8.73 8.06 -5.89
N GLN A 109 -9.83 7.35 -5.67
CA GLN A 109 -10.09 6.65 -4.42
C GLN A 109 -9.04 5.55 -4.19
N MET A 110 -8.81 4.67 -5.17
CA MET A 110 -7.79 3.63 -5.10
C MET A 110 -6.37 4.18 -4.92
N GLU A 111 -6.01 5.26 -5.63
CA GLU A 111 -4.68 5.88 -5.52
C GLU A 111 -4.45 6.52 -4.14
N ALA A 112 -5.51 7.00 -3.51
CA ALA A 112 -5.43 7.70 -2.23
C ALA A 112 -5.62 6.80 -1.00
N ASP A 113 -5.98 5.53 -1.19
CA ASP A 113 -6.22 4.61 -0.09
C ASP A 113 -4.96 4.39 0.76
N MET A 114 -5.05 4.79 2.03
CA MET A 114 -3.98 4.73 2.99
C MET A 114 -3.59 3.28 3.34
N HIS A 115 -4.50 2.31 3.27
CA HIS A 115 -4.17 0.90 3.50
C HIS A 115 -3.20 0.34 2.47
N ASN A 116 -3.09 0.98 1.30
CA ASN A 116 -2.17 0.62 0.23
C ASN A 116 -0.89 1.47 0.17
N LEU A 117 -0.68 2.36 1.15
CA LEU A 117 0.43 3.32 1.16
C LEU A 117 1.39 3.10 2.35
N VAL A 118 2.66 2.92 2.03
CA VAL A 118 3.73 2.68 3.01
C VAL A 118 4.96 3.55 2.70
N PRO A 119 5.76 3.96 3.70
CA PRO A 119 6.97 4.74 3.46
C PRO A 119 8.09 3.82 2.96
N ALA A 120 8.68 4.09 1.80
CA ALA A 120 9.79 3.29 1.27
C ALA A 120 11.01 4.17 0.96
N VAL A 121 12.22 3.62 1.10
CA VAL A 121 13.43 4.26 0.55
C VAL A 121 13.20 4.50 -0.94
N GLY A 122 13.41 5.74 -1.38
CA GLY A 122 12.98 6.17 -2.70
C GLY A 122 13.58 5.30 -3.80
N GLU A 123 14.84 4.89 -3.69
CA GLU A 123 15.47 4.05 -4.71
C GLU A 123 14.75 2.70 -4.86
N VAL A 124 14.56 1.98 -3.76
CA VAL A 124 13.79 0.70 -3.70
C VAL A 124 12.41 0.87 -4.32
N ASN A 125 11.68 1.93 -3.97
CA ASN A 125 10.34 2.20 -4.52
C ASN A 125 10.30 2.16 -6.06
N GLY A 126 11.29 2.74 -6.76
CA GLY A 126 11.25 2.74 -8.23
C GLY A 126 12.10 1.68 -8.91
N ASP A 127 13.06 1.06 -8.21
CA ASP A 127 13.61 -0.20 -8.69
C ASP A 127 12.52 -1.28 -8.67
N ARG A 128 11.67 -1.31 -7.63
CA ARG A 128 10.50 -2.20 -7.53
C ARG A 128 9.48 -1.89 -8.62
N SER A 129 9.29 -0.62 -8.98
CA SER A 129 8.45 -0.22 -10.11
C SER A 129 7.02 -0.78 -9.99
N ASN A 130 6.48 -1.41 -11.04
CA ASN A 130 5.24 -2.18 -11.01
C ASN A 130 5.49 -3.70 -11.00
N TYR A 131 6.64 -4.14 -10.48
CA TYR A 131 7.01 -5.56 -10.46
C TYR A 131 6.13 -6.32 -9.48
N ARG A 132 5.78 -7.55 -9.88
CA ARG A 132 4.97 -8.42 -9.04
C ARG A 132 5.82 -8.94 -7.88
N PHE A 133 5.19 -9.13 -6.72
CA PHE A 133 5.84 -9.85 -5.65
C PHE A 133 5.90 -11.35 -5.95
N GLY A 134 6.97 -11.99 -5.47
CA GLY A 134 7.11 -13.45 -5.46
C GLY A 134 8.50 -13.89 -5.06
N MET A 135 8.66 -15.19 -4.85
CA MET A 135 9.94 -15.78 -4.50
C MET A 135 10.93 -15.72 -5.68
N LEU A 136 12.19 -15.45 -5.35
CA LEU A 136 13.36 -15.41 -6.21
C LEU A 136 14.37 -16.44 -5.72
N GLU A 137 15.09 -17.06 -6.65
CA GLU A 137 16.14 -18.04 -6.33
C GLU A 137 17.50 -17.36 -6.50
N GLY A 138 18.29 -17.29 -5.43
CA GLY A 138 19.72 -16.93 -5.51
C GLY A 138 20.03 -15.49 -5.94
N GLU A 139 19.15 -14.53 -5.65
CA GLU A 139 19.36 -13.15 -6.07
C GLU A 139 20.34 -12.37 -5.18
N LYS A 140 21.05 -11.42 -5.79
CA LYS A 140 22.09 -10.64 -5.11
C LYS A 140 21.47 -9.63 -4.13
N ARG A 141 22.02 -9.57 -2.92
CA ARG A 141 21.77 -8.49 -1.96
C ARG A 141 22.30 -7.17 -2.53
N ALA A 142 21.44 -6.43 -3.21
CA ALA A 142 21.82 -5.24 -3.97
C ALA A 142 21.74 -3.93 -3.17
N TYR A 143 21.22 -3.99 -1.93
CA TYR A 143 20.88 -2.83 -1.11
C TYR A 143 21.53 -2.87 0.29
N GLY A 144 22.72 -3.46 0.40
CA GLY A 144 23.39 -3.68 1.69
C GLY A 144 22.64 -4.70 2.55
N SER A 145 22.32 -4.33 3.79
CA SER A 145 21.59 -5.17 4.76
C SER A 145 20.06 -5.18 4.54
N CYS A 146 19.54 -4.36 3.63
CA CYS A 146 18.12 -4.37 3.31
C CYS A 146 17.71 -5.67 2.60
N ASP A 147 16.81 -6.43 3.24
CA ASP A 147 16.32 -7.74 2.80
C ASP A 147 15.23 -7.61 1.71
N VAL A 148 15.59 -6.96 0.60
CA VAL A 148 14.74 -6.87 -0.60
C VAL A 148 15.54 -7.25 -1.84
N GLU A 149 15.00 -8.17 -2.63
CA GLU A 149 15.57 -8.58 -3.90
C GLU A 149 14.71 -8.13 -5.07
N ILE A 150 15.36 -7.69 -6.14
CA ILE A 150 14.69 -7.20 -7.34
C ILE A 150 15.33 -7.82 -8.56
N ASP A 151 14.60 -8.74 -9.19
CA ASP A 151 14.94 -9.26 -10.51
C ASP A 151 14.30 -8.38 -11.58
N PHE A 152 15.13 -7.52 -12.17
CA PHE A 152 14.73 -6.61 -13.25
C PHE A 152 14.34 -7.35 -14.54
N LYS A 153 14.93 -8.52 -14.80
CA LYS A 153 14.67 -9.32 -16.00
C LYS A 153 13.33 -10.06 -15.88
N ALA A 154 13.08 -10.72 -14.75
CA ALA A 154 11.79 -11.37 -14.49
C ALA A 154 10.68 -10.39 -14.08
N ARG A 155 11.04 -9.13 -13.79
CA ARG A 155 10.13 -8.08 -13.30
C ARG A 155 9.41 -8.53 -12.03
N LYS A 156 10.19 -8.99 -11.07
CA LYS A 156 9.72 -9.56 -9.80
C LYS A 156 10.52 -8.96 -8.64
N ALA A 157 9.85 -8.74 -7.51
CA ALA A 157 10.49 -8.36 -6.25
C ALA A 157 10.18 -9.40 -5.16
N GLU A 158 11.18 -9.77 -4.38
CA GLU A 158 11.03 -10.54 -3.16
C GLU A 158 11.23 -9.60 -1.97
N PRO A 159 10.24 -9.50 -1.06
CA PRO A 159 10.39 -8.76 0.19
C PRO A 159 10.89 -9.69 1.30
N ALA A 160 11.44 -9.08 2.34
CA ALA A 160 11.81 -9.73 3.58
C ALA A 160 10.67 -10.58 4.15
N PRO A 161 10.96 -11.74 4.78
CA PRO A 161 9.93 -12.64 5.32
C PRO A 161 8.88 -11.98 6.23
N TYR A 162 9.30 -11.03 7.07
CA TYR A 162 8.47 -10.34 8.07
C TYR A 162 7.59 -9.21 7.49
N LEU A 163 7.59 -9.01 6.17
CA LEU A 163 6.73 -8.01 5.48
C LEU A 163 5.69 -8.68 4.58
N ARG A 164 5.76 -10.01 4.46
CA ARG A 164 5.00 -10.78 3.47
C ARG A 164 3.52 -10.80 3.83
N GLY A 165 3.22 -10.83 5.12
CA GLY A 165 1.88 -10.77 5.67
C GLY A 165 1.21 -9.44 5.38
N ASP A 166 1.89 -8.33 5.67
CA ASP A 166 1.43 -6.96 5.39
C ASP A 166 1.06 -6.82 3.91
N ILE A 167 1.98 -7.23 3.03
CA ILE A 167 1.79 -7.19 1.59
C ILE A 167 0.57 -8.03 1.20
N ALA A 168 0.48 -9.27 1.69
CA ALA A 168 -0.63 -10.16 1.38
C ALA A 168 -1.99 -9.56 1.81
N ARG A 169 -2.08 -9.05 3.04
CA ARG A 169 -3.29 -8.44 3.59
C ARG A 169 -3.68 -7.16 2.85
N THR A 170 -2.71 -6.34 2.43
CA THR A 170 -2.98 -5.18 1.56
C THR A 170 -3.50 -5.60 0.18
N TYR A 171 -2.95 -6.67 -0.42
CA TYR A 171 -3.46 -7.16 -1.71
C TYR A 171 -4.87 -7.74 -1.61
N PHE A 172 -5.20 -8.48 -0.55
CA PHE A 172 -6.55 -8.98 -0.32
C PHE A 172 -7.55 -7.87 -0.05
N TYR A 173 -7.15 -6.86 0.72
CA TYR A 173 -7.92 -5.64 0.91
C TYR A 173 -8.24 -4.96 -0.42
N MET A 174 -7.22 -4.66 -1.23
CA MET A 174 -7.44 -3.97 -2.51
C MET A 174 -8.29 -4.80 -3.49
N ARG A 175 -8.16 -6.13 -3.46
CA ARG A 175 -8.99 -7.05 -4.25
C ARG A 175 -10.47 -6.92 -3.88
N ASP A 176 -10.79 -6.94 -2.59
CA ASP A 176 -12.19 -7.00 -2.15
C ASP A 176 -12.85 -5.62 -2.09
N THR A 177 -12.10 -4.59 -1.70
CA THR A 177 -12.59 -3.21 -1.65
C THR A 177 -12.84 -2.64 -3.05
N TYR A 178 -12.01 -3.00 -4.03
CA TYR A 178 -12.03 -2.38 -5.37
C TYR A 178 -12.21 -3.36 -6.53
N GLY A 179 -12.42 -4.64 -6.26
CA GLY A 179 -12.62 -5.66 -7.31
C GLY A 179 -11.38 -5.95 -8.16
N VAL A 180 -10.18 -5.59 -7.69
CA VAL A 180 -8.94 -5.81 -8.45
C VAL A 180 -8.64 -7.30 -8.55
N ARG A 181 -8.50 -7.82 -9.77
CA ARG A 181 -8.30 -9.26 -9.99
C ARG A 181 -6.90 -9.71 -9.59
N LEU A 182 -6.83 -10.76 -8.78
CA LEU A 182 -5.59 -11.50 -8.49
C LEU A 182 -5.59 -12.83 -9.24
N SER A 183 -4.46 -13.15 -9.88
CA SER A 183 -4.27 -14.48 -10.49
C SER A 183 -4.31 -15.58 -9.44
N LYS A 184 -4.60 -16.82 -9.87
CA LYS A 184 -4.60 -18.00 -8.98
C LYS A 184 -3.25 -18.19 -8.27
N GLN A 185 -2.15 -17.91 -8.97
CA GLN A 185 -0.80 -17.99 -8.42
C GLN A 185 -0.56 -16.92 -7.34
N GLN A 186 -0.90 -15.66 -7.61
CA GLN A 186 -0.78 -14.58 -6.62
C GLN A 186 -1.62 -14.83 -5.38
N ARG A 187 -2.85 -15.32 -5.57
CA ARG A 187 -3.73 -15.63 -4.45
C ARG A 187 -3.13 -16.68 -3.53
N ARG A 188 -2.65 -17.80 -4.09
CA ARG A 188 -1.99 -18.87 -3.32
C ARG A 188 -0.73 -18.38 -2.60
N LEU A 189 0.07 -17.54 -3.26
CA LEU A 189 1.24 -16.93 -2.66
C LEU A 189 0.85 -16.08 -1.43
N PHE A 190 -0.11 -15.17 -1.60
CA PHE A 190 -0.54 -14.28 -0.52
C PHE A 190 -1.28 -15.02 0.60
N GLU A 191 -1.99 -16.11 0.31
CA GLU A 191 -2.58 -16.98 1.33
C GLU A 191 -1.49 -17.62 2.20
N ALA A 192 -0.41 -18.11 1.59
CA ALA A 192 0.73 -18.67 2.31
C ALA A 192 1.45 -17.59 3.14
N TRP A 193 1.70 -16.42 2.54
CA TRP A 193 2.38 -15.30 3.19
C TRP A 193 1.61 -14.76 4.39
N ALA A 194 0.29 -14.53 4.25
CA ALA A 194 -0.56 -14.08 5.36
C ALA A 194 -0.60 -15.07 6.54
N LYS A 195 -0.34 -16.36 6.28
CA LYS A 195 -0.25 -17.40 7.31
C LYS A 195 1.14 -17.47 7.95
N GLN A 196 2.19 -17.29 7.16
CA GLN A 196 3.59 -17.38 7.62
C GLN A 196 4.01 -16.15 8.44
N ASP A 197 3.42 -15.00 8.11
CA ASP A 197 3.72 -13.71 8.72
C ASP A 197 2.43 -13.13 9.33
N PRO A 198 2.13 -13.46 10.60
CA PRO A 198 0.89 -13.07 11.26
C PRO A 198 0.85 -11.56 11.53
N VAL A 199 -0.35 -11.03 11.79
CA VAL A 199 -0.55 -9.60 12.06
C VAL A 199 0.20 -9.17 13.31
N ASP A 200 1.06 -8.15 13.18
CA ASP A 200 1.79 -7.56 14.30
C ASP A 200 1.04 -6.37 14.96
N ASP A 201 1.61 -5.85 16.05
CA ASP A 201 1.00 -4.75 16.80
C ASP A 201 1.00 -3.42 16.03
N TRP A 202 2.00 -3.21 15.18
CA TRP A 202 2.09 -2.01 14.37
C TRP A 202 1.03 -2.00 13.28
N GLU A 203 0.83 -3.13 12.61
CA GLU A 203 -0.24 -3.28 11.62
C GLU A 203 -1.61 -3.03 12.22
N ARG A 204 -1.90 -3.57 13.42
CA ARG A 204 -3.14 -3.28 14.17
C ARG A 204 -3.29 -1.80 14.44
N LYS A 205 -2.29 -1.17 15.08
CA LYS A 205 -2.32 0.26 15.41
C LYS A 205 -2.50 1.12 14.16
N ARG A 206 -1.77 0.82 13.09
CA ARG A 206 -1.87 1.52 11.80
C ARG A 206 -3.27 1.37 11.19
N ASN A 207 -3.86 0.19 11.26
CA ASN A 207 -5.19 -0.10 10.72
C ASN A 207 -6.27 0.73 11.44
N ASP A 208 -6.20 0.82 12.77
CA ASP A 208 -7.12 1.62 13.58
C ASP A 208 -6.96 3.12 13.29
N LEU A 209 -5.72 3.62 13.25
CA LEU A 209 -5.45 5.02 12.90
C LEU A 209 -5.91 5.38 11.49
N ILE A 210 -5.80 4.45 10.53
CA ILE A 210 -6.32 4.66 9.19
C ILE A 210 -7.86 4.63 9.20
N GLU A 211 -8.50 3.72 9.91
CA GLU A 211 -9.97 3.68 10.02
C GLU A 211 -10.51 5.02 10.56
N GLU A 212 -9.91 5.57 11.60
CA GLU A 212 -10.32 6.88 12.15
C GLU A 212 -10.21 8.03 11.13
N ARG A 213 -9.23 7.97 10.22
CA ARG A 213 -8.90 9.08 9.30
C ARG A 213 -9.48 8.91 7.90
N GLN A 214 -9.68 7.67 7.47
CA GLN A 214 -10.21 7.28 6.15
C GLN A 214 -11.68 6.87 6.20
N GLY A 215 -12.15 6.39 7.36
CA GLY A 215 -13.51 5.92 7.57
C GLY A 215 -13.73 4.43 7.31
N ASN A 216 -12.69 3.66 7.00
CA ASN A 216 -12.79 2.22 6.79
C ASN A 216 -11.55 1.44 7.22
N ARG A 217 -11.77 0.22 7.70
CA ARG A 217 -10.74 -0.73 8.13
C ARG A 217 -10.30 -1.67 6.99
N ASN A 218 -9.06 -2.15 7.06
CA ASN A 218 -8.65 -3.36 6.35
C ASN A 218 -9.10 -4.61 7.16
N PRO A 219 -10.11 -5.38 6.70
CA PRO A 219 -10.66 -6.52 7.46
C PRO A 219 -9.70 -7.71 7.55
N TYR A 220 -8.58 -7.68 6.83
CA TYR A 220 -7.55 -8.70 6.87
C TYR A 220 -6.54 -8.49 8.00
N VAL A 221 -6.55 -7.32 8.64
CA VAL A 221 -5.76 -6.99 9.82
C VAL A 221 -6.71 -7.02 11.02
N LYS A 222 -6.55 -8.04 11.86
CA LYS A 222 -7.40 -8.31 13.05
C LYS A 222 -6.75 -7.80 14.32
#